data_AF-A0A5D2E5T6-F1
#
_entry.id   AF-A0A5D2E5T6-F1
#
_cell.length_a   1.000
_cell.length_b   1.000
_cell.length_c   1.000
_cell.angle_alpha   90.00
_cell.angle_beta   90.00
_cell.angle_gamma   90.00
#
_symmetry.space_group_name_H-M   'P 1'
#
loop_
_entity.id
_entity.type
_entity.pdbx_description
1 polymer ?
#
loop_
_entity_poly.entity_id
_entity_poly.type
_entity_poly.pdbx_seq_one_letter_code
_entity_poly.pdbx_strand_id
1 'polypeptide(L)'
;MTKVALVFKCSLLLMTCCFLVSTMETSVQDKADAGIPVTTLSPPEGNTTFLDGTTWCVALAGVSQIDLQNALDWACGLGMSDCGAIQEGGKCYEPDTLLSHASYAFNNYYQQNGNSDIACNFGGTATLTKNNPSYGKCLYAAPGSDRSATPPLSKHKSSFLWWEIVGILLLLYKGS
;
A
#
# COMPACT_ATOMS: atom_id res chain seq x y z
N MET A 1 -12.52 -34.85 -24.74
CA MET A 1 -11.09 -35.09 -24.45
C MET A 1 -10.13 -34.01 -25.01
N THR A 2 -10.64 -32.95 -25.65
CA THR A 2 -9.81 -31.86 -26.23
C THR A 2 -9.64 -30.62 -25.34
N LYS A 3 -10.52 -30.38 -24.35
CA LYS A 3 -10.40 -29.24 -23.41
C LYS A 3 -9.36 -29.44 -22.31
N VAL A 4 -9.16 -30.67 -21.83
CA VAL A 4 -8.17 -31.00 -20.79
C VAL A 4 -6.74 -30.83 -21.32
N ALA A 5 -6.51 -31.12 -22.61
CA ALA A 5 -5.22 -30.91 -23.27
C ALA A 5 -4.86 -29.41 -23.43
N LEU A 6 -5.86 -28.51 -23.50
CA LEU A 6 -5.64 -27.06 -23.61
C LEU A 6 -5.18 -26.46 -22.28
N VAL A 7 -5.74 -26.94 -21.16
CA VAL A 7 -5.36 -26.52 -19.80
C VAL A 7 -3.94 -27.01 -19.45
N PHE A 8 -3.60 -28.24 -19.85
CA PHE A 8 -2.25 -28.78 -19.68
C PHE A 8 -1.19 -28.03 -20.50
N LYS A 9 -1.52 -27.60 -21.73
CA LYS A 9 -0.61 -26.77 -22.56
C LYS A 9 -0.41 -25.37 -21.98
N CYS A 10 -1.46 -24.75 -21.43
CA CYS A 10 -1.37 -23.44 -20.79
C CYS A 10 -0.52 -23.48 -19.51
N SER A 11 -0.67 -24.55 -18.72
CA SER A 11 0.12 -24.78 -17.50
C SER A 11 1.60 -25.05 -17.81
N LEU A 12 1.90 -25.80 -18.88
CA LEU A 12 3.27 -26.03 -19.34
C LEU A 12 3.93 -24.74 -19.88
N LEU A 13 3.15 -23.88 -20.57
CA LEU A 13 3.60 -22.57 -21.06
C LEU A 13 3.93 -21.60 -19.91
N LEU A 14 3.10 -21.55 -18.87
CA LEU A 14 3.34 -20.75 -17.66
C LEU A 14 4.61 -21.19 -16.92
N MET A 15 4.84 -22.50 -16.81
CA MET A 15 6.06 -23.03 -16.20
C MET A 15 7.31 -22.72 -17.04
N THR A 16 7.24 -22.79 -18.38
CA THR A 16 8.38 -22.41 -19.24
C THR A 16 8.71 -20.91 -19.19
N CYS A 17 7.72 -20.03 -18.95
CA CYS A 17 7.98 -18.61 -18.75
C CYS A 17 8.78 -18.35 -17.47
N CYS A 18 8.52 -19.09 -16.39
CA CYS A 18 9.29 -18.97 -15.15
C CYS A 18 10.74 -19.44 -15.30
N PHE A 19 11.01 -20.43 -16.17
CA PHE A 19 12.39 -20.91 -16.42
C PHE A 19 13.21 -19.97 -17.30
N LEU A 20 12.59 -19.21 -18.23
CA LEU A 20 13.30 -18.26 -19.10
C LEU A 20 13.63 -16.92 -18.42
N VAL A 21 12.92 -16.54 -17.35
CA VAL A 21 13.23 -15.33 -16.55
C VAL A 21 14.49 -15.52 -15.70
N SER A 22 14.91 -16.77 -15.44
CA SER A 22 16.05 -17.08 -14.56
C SER A 22 17.44 -17.01 -15.21
N THR A 23 17.58 -16.60 -16.48
CA THR A 23 18.89 -16.52 -17.17
C THR A 23 19.33 -15.12 -17.56
N MET A 24 18.83 -14.06 -16.92
CA MET A 24 19.40 -12.72 -17.08
C MET A 24 20.14 -12.30 -15.80
N GLU A 25 21.39 -12.73 -15.69
CA GLU A 25 22.39 -12.04 -14.87
C GLU A 25 23.20 -11.08 -15.74
N THR A 26 23.19 -9.81 -15.29
CA THR A 26 24.28 -8.83 -15.32
C THR A 26 24.75 -8.24 -16.66
N SER A 27 24.44 -6.95 -16.85
CA SER A 27 25.45 -5.99 -17.31
C SER A 27 25.68 -4.94 -16.23
N VAL A 28 26.74 -5.18 -15.44
CA VAL A 28 27.44 -4.18 -14.65
C VAL A 28 27.93 -3.10 -15.62
N GLN A 29 27.53 -1.85 -15.41
CA GLN A 29 28.22 -0.70 -16.02
C GLN A 29 29.09 -0.06 -14.96
N ASP A 30 30.38 -0.40 -15.01
CA ASP A 30 31.44 0.22 -14.22
C ASP A 30 31.63 1.67 -14.70
N LYS A 31 31.63 2.63 -13.76
CA LYS A 31 32.12 3.99 -14.01
C LYS A 31 32.91 4.44 -12.78
N ALA A 32 34.23 4.34 -12.89
CA ALA A 32 35.19 5.00 -12.01
C ALA A 32 35.32 6.50 -12.37
N ASP A 33 35.26 7.39 -11.38
CA ASP A 33 36.43 8.07 -10.79
C ASP A 33 36.01 9.35 -10.02
N ALA A 34 36.86 9.70 -9.07
CA ALA A 34 37.04 10.97 -8.36
C ALA A 34 36.22 11.15 -7.07
N GLY A 35 36.93 10.94 -5.95
CA GLY A 35 36.45 11.00 -4.59
C GLY A 35 36.07 12.38 -4.07
N ILE A 36 35.14 12.37 -3.12
CA ILE A 36 34.72 13.50 -2.27
C ILE A 36 34.54 12.94 -0.84
N PRO A 37 34.98 13.67 0.21
CA PRO A 37 35.34 13.09 1.51
C PRO A 37 34.17 12.50 2.30
N VAL A 38 34.48 11.40 3.00
CA VAL A 38 33.62 10.73 3.99
C VAL A 38 33.21 11.75 5.04
N THR A 39 31.98 12.23 4.93
CA THR A 39 31.31 12.90 6.03
C THR A 39 30.44 11.85 6.70
N THR A 40 30.76 11.60 7.96
CA THR A 40 30.11 10.66 8.88
C THR A 40 28.57 10.75 8.78
N LEU A 41 27.94 9.71 8.23
CA LEU A 41 26.48 9.54 8.26
C LEU A 41 26.14 8.30 9.08
N SER A 42 25.74 8.52 10.33
CA SER A 42 24.77 7.69 11.05
C SER A 42 24.29 8.46 12.28
N PRO A 43 23.18 9.20 12.21
CA PRO A 43 22.32 9.37 13.37
C PRO A 43 21.63 8.02 13.67
N PRO A 44 21.40 7.67 14.95
CA PRO A 44 20.88 6.38 15.34
C PRO A 44 19.48 6.14 14.74
N GLU A 45 19.33 4.98 14.09
CA GLU A 45 18.04 4.40 13.77
C GLU A 45 17.25 4.20 15.07
N GLY A 46 16.03 4.72 15.09
CA GLY A 46 15.04 4.45 16.12
C GLY A 46 15.03 5.45 17.27
N ASN A 47 14.09 6.40 17.22
CA ASN A 47 13.40 7.08 18.34
C ASN A 47 13.38 8.62 18.36
N THR A 48 13.85 9.36 17.36
CA THR A 48 13.96 10.83 17.51
C THR A 48 12.69 11.64 17.22
N THR A 49 11.57 11.05 16.79
CA THR A 49 10.36 11.84 16.46
C THR A 49 9.60 12.36 17.70
N PHE A 50 9.93 11.92 18.92
CA PHE A 50 9.23 12.40 20.12
C PHE A 50 9.70 13.77 20.63
N LEU A 51 10.80 14.32 20.11
CA LEU A 51 11.33 15.62 20.57
C LEU A 51 11.02 16.79 19.61
N ASP A 52 10.70 16.52 18.34
CA ASP A 52 10.56 17.54 17.28
C ASP A 52 9.11 17.96 16.95
N GLY A 53 8.16 17.56 17.80
CA GLY A 53 6.74 17.86 17.65
C GLY A 53 6.03 16.94 16.66
N THR A 54 4.74 17.19 16.44
CA THR A 54 3.91 16.35 15.59
C THR A 54 4.19 16.58 14.10
N THR A 55 4.42 15.50 13.37
CA THR A 55 4.58 15.48 11.92
C THR A 55 3.49 14.64 11.26
N TRP A 56 3.17 15.00 10.02
CA TRP A 56 2.26 14.28 9.14
C TRP A 56 2.93 14.00 7.81
N CYS A 57 2.51 12.93 7.15
CA CYS A 57 2.91 12.61 5.79
C CYS A 57 1.79 13.01 4.83
N VAL A 58 2.08 13.86 3.84
CA VAL A 58 1.10 14.32 2.84
C VAL A 58 1.61 14.09 1.43
N ALA A 59 0.70 13.93 0.47
CA ALA A 59 1.07 13.79 -0.93
C ALA A 59 1.67 15.09 -1.47
N LEU A 60 2.67 14.96 -2.34
CA LEU A 60 3.35 16.07 -2.97
C LEU A 60 2.55 16.54 -4.20
N ALA A 61 2.24 17.83 -4.28
CA ALA A 61 1.60 18.41 -5.46
C ALA A 61 2.58 18.49 -6.64
N GLY A 62 2.08 18.30 -7.86
CA GLY A 62 2.87 18.41 -9.09
C GLY A 62 3.67 17.17 -9.48
N VAL A 63 3.52 16.06 -8.76
CA VAL A 63 4.05 14.75 -9.17
C VAL A 63 3.16 14.12 -10.25
N SER A 64 3.69 13.08 -10.91
CA SER A 64 2.94 12.24 -11.85
C SER A 64 1.68 11.68 -11.18
N GLN A 65 0.51 11.93 -11.78
CA GLN A 65 -0.76 11.40 -11.26
C GLN A 65 -0.79 9.87 -11.27
N ILE A 66 -0.08 9.24 -12.21
CA ILE A 66 0.02 7.79 -12.32
C ILE A 66 0.80 7.24 -11.12
N ASP A 67 1.93 7.85 -10.80
CA ASP A 67 2.76 7.39 -9.67
C ASP A 67 2.04 7.64 -8.34
N LEU A 68 1.33 8.77 -8.23
CA LEU A 68 0.53 9.08 -7.05
C LEU A 68 -0.64 8.10 -6.88
N GLN A 69 -1.32 7.72 -7.97
CA GLN A 69 -2.38 6.72 -7.92
C GLN A 69 -1.84 5.35 -7.52
N ASN A 70 -0.72 4.91 -8.13
CA ASN A 70 -0.09 3.64 -7.79
C ASN A 70 0.33 3.60 -6.31
N ALA A 71 0.85 4.71 -5.78
CA ALA A 71 1.21 4.84 -4.38
C ALA A 71 -0.02 4.81 -3.45
N LEU A 72 -1.13 5.46 -3.83
CA LEU A 72 -2.41 5.38 -3.11
C LEU A 72 -2.97 3.95 -3.10
N ASP A 73 -3.01 3.30 -4.25
CA ASP A 73 -3.49 1.93 -4.40
C ASP A 73 -2.66 0.96 -3.56
N TRP A 74 -1.34 1.16 -3.55
CA TRP A 74 -0.45 0.42 -2.66
C TRP A 74 -0.76 0.67 -1.19
N ALA A 75 -0.92 1.93 -0.78
CA ALA A 75 -1.19 2.31 0.60
C ALA A 75 -2.48 1.66 1.12
N CYS A 76 -3.57 1.69 0.33
CA CYS A 76 -4.85 1.09 0.71
C CYS A 76 -4.87 -0.43 0.58
N GLY A 77 -4.06 -0.99 -0.33
CA GLY A 77 -3.95 -2.42 -0.56
C GLY A 77 -2.89 -3.07 0.33
N LEU A 78 -1.67 -3.18 -0.18
CA LEU A 78 -0.56 -3.88 0.48
C LEU A 78 -0.06 -3.16 1.74
N GLY A 79 -0.12 -1.84 1.76
CA GLY A 79 0.22 -1.01 2.91
C GLY A 79 -0.80 -1.07 4.03
N MET A 80 -1.99 -1.65 3.79
CA MET A 80 -3.05 -1.87 4.77
C MET A 80 -3.45 -0.60 5.55
N SER A 81 -3.32 0.58 4.94
CA SER A 81 -3.77 1.83 5.54
C SER A 81 -5.29 1.94 5.53
N ASP A 82 -5.87 2.60 6.54
CA ASP A 82 -7.31 2.82 6.59
C ASP A 82 -7.74 3.90 5.58
N CYS A 83 -8.23 3.43 4.43
CA CYS A 83 -8.78 4.26 3.36
C CYS A 83 -10.31 4.38 3.41
N GLY A 84 -10.97 3.92 4.47
CA GLY A 84 -12.44 3.99 4.58
C GLY A 84 -12.96 5.43 4.62
N ALA A 85 -12.21 6.35 5.22
CA ALA A 85 -12.65 7.75 5.35
C ALA A 85 -12.58 8.55 4.06
N ILE A 86 -11.81 8.10 3.06
CA ILE A 86 -11.66 8.75 1.75
C ILE A 86 -12.58 8.16 0.67
N GLN A 87 -13.34 7.10 0.98
CA GLN A 87 -14.36 6.59 0.07
C GLN A 87 -15.57 7.52 0.02
N GLU A 88 -16.39 7.39 -1.02
CA GLU A 88 -17.65 8.14 -1.15
C GLU A 88 -18.49 8.06 0.14
N GLY A 89 -18.97 9.23 0.60
CA GLY A 89 -19.70 9.36 1.86
C GLY A 89 -18.83 9.37 3.13
N GLY A 90 -17.51 9.19 2.98
CA GLY A 90 -16.52 9.29 4.04
C GLY A 90 -16.27 10.71 4.52
N LYS A 91 -15.70 10.85 5.73
CA LYS A 91 -15.42 12.16 6.37
C LYS A 91 -14.31 12.95 5.68
N CYS A 92 -13.46 12.27 4.91
CA CYS A 92 -12.30 12.80 4.20
C CYS A 92 -12.43 12.65 2.69
N TYR A 93 -13.63 12.38 2.17
CA TYR A 93 -13.87 12.27 0.74
C TYR A 93 -13.68 13.63 0.04
N GLU A 94 -14.21 14.70 0.62
CA GLU A 94 -14.07 16.04 0.05
C GLU A 94 -12.78 16.70 0.58
N PRO A 95 -11.96 17.39 -0.26
CA PRO A 95 -12.11 17.53 -1.70
C PRO A 95 -11.86 16.21 -2.45
N ASP A 96 -12.75 15.85 -3.38
CA ASP A 96 -12.63 14.65 -4.24
C ASP A 96 -11.50 14.82 -5.26
N THR A 97 -10.28 14.67 -4.75
CA THR A 97 -9.05 14.79 -5.53
C THR A 97 -8.09 13.69 -5.09
N LEU A 98 -7.36 13.17 -6.06
CA LEU A 98 -6.33 12.16 -5.83
C LEU A 98 -5.32 12.61 -4.77
N LEU A 99 -4.93 13.89 -4.79
CA LEU A 99 -3.99 14.47 -3.83
C LEU A 99 -4.52 14.42 -2.39
N SER A 100 -5.80 14.74 -2.18
CA SER A 100 -6.43 14.73 -0.86
C SER A 100 -6.54 13.31 -0.30
N HIS A 101 -7.04 12.39 -1.13
CA HIS A 101 -7.19 10.98 -0.78
C HIS A 101 -5.84 10.33 -0.48
N ALA A 102 -4.83 10.58 -1.33
CA ALA A 102 -3.47 10.11 -1.12
C ALA A 102 -2.84 10.67 0.15
N SER A 103 -2.99 11.96 0.41
CA SER A 103 -2.46 12.58 1.63
C SER A 103 -3.01 11.92 2.90
N TYR A 104 -4.30 11.63 2.93
CA TYR A 104 -4.92 10.99 4.09
C TYR A 104 -4.43 9.54 4.27
N ALA A 105 -4.39 8.75 3.19
CA ALA A 105 -3.90 7.37 3.22
C ALA A 105 -2.42 7.29 3.63
N PHE A 106 -1.58 8.16 3.06
CA PHE A 106 -0.15 8.24 3.35
C PHE A 106 0.10 8.58 4.81
N ASN A 107 -0.65 9.53 5.37
CA ASN A 107 -0.52 9.83 6.78
C ASN A 107 -0.92 8.63 7.66
N ASN A 108 -2.03 7.96 7.35
CA ASN A 108 -2.45 6.81 8.16
C ASN A 108 -1.40 5.71 8.15
N TYR A 109 -0.80 5.41 7.01
CA TYR A 109 0.34 4.48 6.93
C TYR A 109 1.55 5.00 7.74
N TYR A 110 1.95 6.25 7.54
CA TYR A 110 3.08 6.87 8.23
C TYR A 110 2.96 6.78 9.77
N GLN A 111 1.77 7.06 10.32
CA GLN A 111 1.53 6.99 11.76
C GLN A 111 1.53 5.53 12.27
N GLN A 112 1.04 4.58 11.48
CA GLN A 112 1.04 3.15 11.84
C GLN A 112 2.45 2.53 11.78
N ASN A 113 3.31 3.06 10.92
CA ASN A 113 4.64 2.53 10.64
C ASN A 113 5.77 3.29 11.36
N GLY A 114 5.47 3.83 12.54
CA GLY A 114 6.47 4.39 13.46
C GLY A 114 6.95 5.79 13.10
N ASN A 115 6.20 6.53 12.28
CA ASN A 115 6.47 7.94 11.99
C ASN A 115 7.89 8.20 11.43
N SER A 116 8.45 7.23 10.70
CA SER A 116 9.77 7.35 10.08
C SER A 116 9.73 8.07 8.73
N ASP A 117 10.82 8.72 8.38
CA ASP A 117 11.05 9.30 7.05
C ASP A 117 10.86 8.28 5.92
N ILE A 118 11.34 7.05 6.12
CA ILE A 118 11.17 5.95 5.16
C ILE A 118 9.68 5.62 4.94
N ALA A 119 8.87 5.65 6.00
CA ALA A 119 7.43 5.38 5.90
C ALA A 119 6.67 6.47 5.12
N CYS A 120 7.24 7.66 4.94
CA CYS A 120 6.65 8.75 4.16
C CYS A 120 7.23 8.89 2.75
N ASN A 121 7.98 7.91 2.25
CA ASN A 121 8.62 8.05 0.93
C ASN A 121 7.62 7.88 -0.24
N PHE A 122 6.82 6.81 -0.25
CA PHE A 122 5.85 6.50 -1.32
C PHE A 122 6.42 6.68 -2.75
N GLY A 123 7.66 6.24 -2.97
CA GLY A 123 8.35 6.40 -4.27
C GLY A 123 8.67 7.86 -4.63
N GLY A 124 8.82 8.75 -3.65
CA GLY A 124 9.06 10.17 -3.84
C GLY A 124 7.79 11.00 -4.09
N THR A 125 6.60 10.43 -3.91
CA THR A 125 5.31 11.12 -4.14
C THR A 125 4.73 11.77 -2.89
N ALA A 126 5.42 11.71 -1.77
CA ALA A 126 4.97 12.24 -0.48
C ALA A 126 6.06 13.04 0.24
N THR A 127 5.65 13.84 1.21
CA THR A 127 6.53 14.71 1.99
C THR A 127 6.04 14.89 3.42
N LEU A 128 6.98 15.13 4.33
CA LEU A 128 6.67 15.42 5.73
C LEU A 128 6.29 16.90 5.90
N THR A 129 5.26 17.13 6.70
CA THR A 129 4.82 18.46 7.11
C THR A 129 4.67 18.54 8.62
N LYS A 130 5.01 19.70 9.18
CA LYS A 130 4.71 20.06 10.59
C LYS A 130 3.37 20.79 10.72
N ASN A 131 2.74 21.14 9.60
CA ASN A 131 1.44 21.78 9.59
C ASN A 131 0.36 20.70 9.57
N ASN A 132 -0.54 20.72 10.55
CA ASN A 132 -1.65 19.79 10.63
C ASN A 132 -2.55 19.92 9.37
N PRO A 133 -2.63 18.89 8.52
CA PRO A 133 -3.41 18.93 7.29
C PRO A 133 -4.91 18.63 7.52
N SER A 134 -5.36 18.50 8.77
CA SER A 134 -6.79 18.29 9.09
C SER A 134 -7.64 19.49 8.70
N TYR A 135 -8.84 19.23 8.20
CA TYR A 135 -9.79 20.26 7.79
C TYR A 135 -11.23 19.79 7.99
N GLY A 136 -12.13 20.71 8.35
CA GLY A 136 -13.55 20.41 8.54
C GLY A 136 -13.78 19.19 9.45
N LYS A 137 -14.36 18.12 8.88
CA LYS A 137 -14.61 16.83 9.56
C LYS A 137 -13.53 15.78 9.29
N CYS A 138 -12.60 16.07 8.38
CA CYS A 138 -11.49 15.20 8.06
C CYS A 138 -10.34 15.46 9.03
N LEU A 139 -10.06 14.48 9.89
CA LEU A 139 -9.01 14.59 10.90
C LEU A 139 -7.91 13.58 10.62
N TYR A 140 -6.70 14.07 10.42
CA TYR A 140 -5.52 13.25 10.20
C TYR A 140 -5.04 12.65 11.53
N ALA A 141 -4.61 11.39 11.49
CA ALA A 141 -3.99 10.74 12.63
C ALA A 141 -2.69 11.45 13.04
N ALA A 142 -2.41 11.46 14.34
CA ALA A 142 -1.20 12.02 14.93
C ALA A 142 -0.66 11.07 16.02
N PRO A 143 0.62 11.17 16.40
CA PRO A 143 1.21 10.33 17.44
C PRO A 143 0.46 10.55 18.75
N GLY A 144 0.10 9.46 19.44
CA GLY A 144 -0.65 9.53 20.69
C GLY A 144 -2.12 9.95 20.55
N SER A 145 -2.64 10.12 19.32
CA SER A 145 -4.09 10.18 19.15
C SER A 145 -4.61 8.75 19.31
N ASP A 146 -5.15 8.43 20.49
CA ASP A 146 -5.97 7.25 20.75
C ASP A 146 -7.25 7.33 19.91
N ARG A 147 -7.10 7.22 18.59
CA ARG A 147 -8.18 6.71 17.78
C ARG A 147 -8.09 5.23 17.98
N SER A 148 -8.96 4.70 18.84
CA SER A 148 -9.40 3.33 18.72
C SER A 148 -9.97 3.14 17.31
N ALA A 149 -9.08 2.99 16.34
CA ALA A 149 -9.29 2.08 15.23
C ALA A 149 -9.31 0.70 15.89
N THR A 150 -10.41 0.39 16.55
CA THR A 150 -10.94 -0.95 16.35
C THR A 150 -11.38 -0.89 14.89
N PRO A 151 -10.62 -1.45 13.93
CA PRO A 151 -11.21 -1.71 12.64
C PRO A 151 -12.52 -2.45 12.95
N PRO A 152 -13.67 -2.10 12.37
CA PRO A 152 -14.77 -3.04 12.37
C PRO A 152 -14.17 -4.29 11.75
N LEU A 153 -13.95 -5.31 12.59
CA LEU A 153 -13.52 -6.62 12.17
C LEU A 153 -14.45 -6.93 11.01
N SER A 154 -13.89 -6.93 9.81
CA SER A 154 -14.63 -7.29 8.63
C SER A 154 -15.18 -8.67 8.97
N LYS A 155 -16.51 -8.75 9.14
CA LYS A 155 -17.20 -10.02 9.12
C LYS A 155 -16.99 -10.50 7.69
N HIS A 156 -15.84 -11.10 7.45
CA HIS A 156 -15.59 -11.92 6.29
C HIS A 156 -16.73 -12.93 6.33
N LYS A 157 -17.71 -12.72 5.45
CA LYS A 157 -18.95 -13.48 5.41
C LYS A 157 -18.57 -14.88 4.96
N SER A 158 -18.10 -15.70 5.90
CA SER A 158 -17.91 -17.15 5.84
C SER A 158 -19.26 -17.89 5.68
N SER A 159 -20.24 -17.22 5.06
CA SER A 159 -21.51 -17.77 4.64
C SER A 159 -21.55 -17.99 3.13
N PHE A 160 -20.63 -17.39 2.35
CA PHE A 160 -20.58 -17.60 0.89
C PHE A 160 -19.84 -18.87 0.47
N LEU A 161 -18.79 -19.28 1.20
CA LEU A 161 -18.07 -20.52 0.90
C LEU A 161 -18.86 -21.78 1.27
N TRP A 162 -19.71 -21.72 2.30
CA TRP A 162 -20.55 -22.87 2.68
C TRP A 162 -21.74 -23.06 1.73
N TRP A 163 -22.32 -21.98 1.18
CA TRP A 163 -23.45 -22.10 0.24
C TRP A 163 -23.02 -22.71 -1.11
N GLU A 164 -21.85 -22.35 -1.63
CA GLU A 164 -21.28 -22.94 -2.85
C GLU A 164 -20.94 -24.44 -2.66
N ILE A 165 -20.37 -24.82 -1.50
CA ILE A 165 -20.05 -26.22 -1.20
C ILE A 165 -21.31 -27.09 -1.08
N VAL A 166 -22.37 -26.58 -0.43
CA VAL A 166 -23.66 -27.30 -0.34
C VAL A 166 -24.32 -27.40 -1.72
N GLY A 167 -24.23 -26.36 -2.55
CA GLY A 167 -24.72 -26.38 -3.93
C GLY A 167 -24.01 -27.45 -4.79
N ILE A 168 -22.67 -27.52 -4.70
CA ILE A 168 -21.87 -28.51 -5.42
C ILE A 168 -22.18 -29.94 -4.92
N LEU A 169 -22.28 -30.18 -3.61
CA LEU A 169 -22.61 -31.49 -3.05
C LEU A 169 -24.02 -31.97 -3.46
N LEU A 170 -25.01 -31.08 -3.51
CA LEU A 170 -26.36 -31.42 -3.98
C LEU A 170 -26.39 -31.75 -5.48
N LEU A 171 -25.59 -31.07 -6.30
CA LEU A 171 -25.46 -31.39 -7.72
C LEU A 171 -24.79 -32.75 -7.96
N LEU A 172 -23.80 -33.12 -7.13
CA LEU A 172 -23.16 -34.43 -7.20
C LEU A 172 -24.10 -35.56 -6.75
N TYR A 173 -24.94 -35.33 -5.73
CA TYR A 173 -25.87 -36.36 -5.22
C TYR A 173 -27.03 -36.65 -6.19
N LYS A 174 -27.46 -35.66 -6.99
CA LYS A 174 -28.58 -35.82 -7.93
C LYS A 174 -28.18 -36.36 -9.31
N GLY A 175 -26.87 -36.63 -9.51
CA GLY A 175 -26.29 -37.17 -10.73
C GLY A 175 -25.80 -38.63 -10.63
N SER A 176 -26.10 -39.34 -9.53
CA SER A 176 -25.88 -40.79 -9.37
C SER A 176 -27.20 -41.55 -9.35
#